data_AF-A0A367KJF4-F1
#
_entry.id   AF-A0A367KJF4-F1
#
_cell.length_a   1.000
_cell.length_b   1.000
_cell.length_c   1.000
_cell.angle_alpha   90.00
_cell.angle_beta   90.00
_cell.angle_gamma   90.00
#
_symmetry.space_group_name_H-M   'P 1'
#
loop_
_entity.id
_entity.type
_entity.pdbx_description
1 polymer ?
#
loop_
_entity_poly.entity_id
_entity_poly.type
_entity_poly.pdbx_seq_one_letter_code
_entity_poly.pdbx_strand_id
1 'polypeptide(L)'
;MDNYLHEDISPPATPPSFAFASSSSAANLSIPTAYSLYNNLHNRPTRRLRTSFSDISGYSDIDEDQLNRLRELKHAFQQLPSQQKQFLLAEIINSCDNSQLTYLNDLIAPRLKIDFLKELPIEISLHILTFIDDPKTLARAACVSTLWNSLLKDEATWKALCMKHQYRRRNSSICGGELLQPPSQRQNFSYRNYFRHKYNVASAWAQGGKVRAVEEGFGEGLVTSLQYDEKFIVVGCDNHRIEVFDTNTAEKVRTLRGHEGGVWALQFKGGEKHDPE
;
A
#
# COMPACT_ATOMS: atom_id res chain seq x y z
N MET A 1 24.63 -53.88 -9.89
CA MET A 1 25.66 -53.38 -10.82
C MET A 1 25.07 -52.18 -11.54
N ASP A 2 25.14 -51.05 -10.84
CA ASP A 2 25.51 -49.70 -11.29
C ASP A 2 25.29 -49.33 -12.76
N ASN A 3 24.47 -48.29 -13.01
CA ASN A 3 25.06 -46.97 -13.27
C ASN A 3 24.01 -45.85 -13.31
N TYR A 4 24.36 -44.79 -12.59
CA TYR A 4 23.80 -43.44 -12.60
C TYR A 4 23.98 -42.77 -13.96
N LEU A 5 22.97 -42.01 -14.43
CA LEU A 5 23.17 -40.83 -15.27
C LEU A 5 22.19 -39.73 -14.83
N HIS A 6 22.77 -38.63 -14.37
CA HIS A 6 22.13 -37.38 -13.97
C HIS A 6 21.50 -36.68 -15.18
N GLU A 7 20.24 -36.24 -15.05
CA GLU A 7 19.66 -35.23 -15.94
C GLU A 7 20.04 -33.82 -15.44
N ASP A 8 20.79 -33.09 -16.27
CA ASP A 8 21.11 -31.68 -16.12
C ASP A 8 19.86 -30.82 -16.34
N ILE A 9 19.33 -30.22 -15.27
CA ILE A 9 18.29 -29.18 -15.34
C ILE A 9 18.95 -27.84 -15.00
N SER A 10 19.41 -27.12 -16.04
CA SER A 10 19.69 -25.68 -15.95
C SER A 10 18.62 -24.91 -16.71
N PRO A 11 17.94 -23.90 -16.13
CA PRO A 11 17.10 -22.99 -16.90
C PRO A 11 17.96 -21.96 -17.65
N PRO A 12 17.57 -21.52 -18.86
CA PRO A 12 18.32 -20.53 -19.63
C PRO A 12 18.23 -19.13 -18.99
N ALA A 13 19.39 -18.55 -18.69
CA ALA A 13 19.52 -17.14 -18.32
C ALA A 13 19.60 -16.28 -19.60
N THR A 14 18.54 -15.54 -19.90
CA THR A 14 18.59 -14.44 -20.88
C THR A 14 17.90 -13.22 -20.27
N PRO A 15 18.57 -12.07 -20.09
CA PRO A 15 17.89 -10.83 -19.75
C PRO A 15 17.20 -10.24 -21.00
N PRO A 16 16.07 -9.52 -20.87
CA PRO A 16 15.43 -8.86 -22.01
C PRO A 16 16.26 -7.67 -22.50
N SER A 17 16.41 -7.55 -23.82
CA SER A 17 17.09 -6.45 -24.50
C SER A 17 16.33 -5.12 -24.33
N PHE A 18 17.03 -4.07 -23.93
CA PHE A 18 16.49 -2.70 -23.93
C PHE A 18 16.53 -2.13 -25.35
N ALA A 19 15.35 -1.84 -25.92
CA ALA A 19 15.22 -1.06 -27.15
C ALA A 19 14.85 0.39 -26.81
N PHE A 20 15.67 1.33 -27.25
CA PHE A 20 15.41 2.77 -27.20
C PHE A 20 14.20 3.13 -28.09
N ALA A 21 13.39 4.08 -27.62
CA ALA A 21 12.18 4.53 -28.27
C ALA A 21 12.45 5.31 -29.57
N SER A 22 11.56 5.14 -30.55
CA SER A 22 11.29 6.13 -31.60
C SER A 22 9.78 6.38 -31.68
N SER A 23 9.42 7.65 -31.67
CA SER A 23 8.06 8.20 -31.65
C SER A 23 7.34 8.03 -32.99
N SER A 24 6.02 7.78 -32.94
CA SER A 24 5.08 8.25 -33.96
C SER A 24 3.64 8.28 -33.46
N SER A 25 3.00 9.41 -33.72
CA SER A 25 1.62 9.80 -33.47
C SER A 25 0.59 8.86 -34.13
N ALA A 26 -0.49 8.54 -33.40
CA ALA A 26 -1.78 8.23 -33.99
C ALA A 26 -2.90 8.59 -33.00
N ALA A 27 -3.71 9.57 -33.39
CA ALA A 27 -4.98 9.90 -32.74
C ALA A 27 -5.99 8.77 -32.98
N ASN A 28 -6.77 8.42 -31.95
CA ASN A 28 -8.04 7.71 -32.13
C ASN A 28 -9.07 8.18 -31.11
N LEU A 29 -10.15 8.74 -31.66
CA LEU A 29 -11.39 9.07 -30.98
C LEU A 29 -11.97 7.80 -30.33
N SER A 30 -12.37 7.89 -29.06
CA SER A 30 -13.23 6.89 -28.44
C SER A 30 -14.34 7.56 -27.62
N ILE A 31 -15.55 7.07 -27.90
CA ILE A 31 -16.87 7.50 -27.42
C ILE A 31 -16.95 7.27 -25.89
N PRO A 32 -17.55 8.17 -25.08
CA PRO A 32 -17.62 7.98 -23.63
C PRO A 32 -18.61 6.85 -23.29
N THR A 33 -18.09 5.75 -22.74
CA THR A 33 -18.88 4.71 -22.08
C THR A 33 -19.45 5.22 -20.75
N ALA A 34 -20.70 4.84 -20.45
CA ALA A 34 -21.50 5.28 -19.29
C ALA A 34 -20.84 5.12 -17.90
N TYR A 35 -19.73 4.38 -17.81
CA TYR A 35 -18.93 4.23 -16.59
C TYR A 35 -18.15 5.49 -16.17
N SER A 36 -17.86 6.43 -17.08
CA SER A 36 -17.10 7.65 -16.73
C SER A 36 -17.96 8.72 -16.04
N LEU A 37 -19.27 8.72 -16.26
CA LEU A 37 -20.20 9.66 -15.59
C LEU A 37 -20.47 9.24 -14.14
N TYR A 38 -20.44 7.94 -13.82
CA TYR A 38 -20.67 7.45 -12.46
C TYR A 38 -19.54 7.82 -11.49
N ASN A 39 -18.30 7.84 -11.97
CA ASN A 39 -17.13 8.19 -11.18
C ASN A 39 -16.98 9.70 -10.93
N ASN A 40 -17.60 10.56 -11.75
CA ASN A 40 -17.54 12.01 -11.54
C ASN A 40 -18.57 12.51 -10.50
N LEU A 41 -19.65 11.78 -10.23
CA LEU A 41 -20.61 12.16 -9.18
C LEU A 41 -20.15 11.79 -7.75
N HIS A 42 -19.28 10.80 -7.59
CA HIS A 42 -18.88 10.28 -6.28
C HIS A 42 -17.48 10.75 -5.82
N ASN A 43 -16.76 11.46 -6.68
CA ASN A 43 -15.42 11.99 -6.38
C ASN A 43 -15.45 13.47 -5.93
N ARG A 44 -16.58 13.94 -5.39
CA ARG A 44 -16.51 15.10 -4.49
C ARG A 44 -15.79 14.60 -3.23
N PRO A 45 -14.61 15.13 -2.88
CA PRO A 45 -14.10 14.89 -1.54
C PRO A 45 -15.23 15.30 -0.60
N THR A 46 -15.69 14.39 0.26
CA THR A 46 -16.40 14.76 1.47
C THR A 46 -15.40 15.54 2.31
N ARG A 47 -15.15 16.79 1.91
CA ARG A 47 -14.66 17.82 2.80
C ARG A 47 -15.62 17.68 3.97
N ARG A 48 -15.11 17.34 5.16
CA ARG A 48 -15.85 17.63 6.37
C ARG A 48 -16.12 19.12 6.23
N LEU A 49 -17.33 19.47 5.81
CA LEU A 49 -17.90 20.76 6.08
C LEU A 49 -17.98 20.73 7.60
N ARG A 50 -16.87 21.13 8.25
CA ARG A 50 -16.97 21.83 9.50
C ARG A 50 -17.76 23.05 9.10
N THR A 51 -19.09 22.91 9.13
CA THR A 51 -20.00 24.04 9.06
C THR A 51 -19.74 24.77 10.37
N SER A 52 -18.63 25.51 10.41
CA SER A 52 -18.64 26.76 11.13
C SER A 52 -19.85 27.48 10.58
N PHE A 53 -20.70 27.98 11.47
CA PHE A 53 -21.93 28.69 11.16
C PHE A 53 -21.70 29.97 10.31
N SER A 54 -20.48 30.16 9.79
CA SER A 54 -19.93 31.34 9.14
C SER A 54 -19.82 31.26 7.62
N ASP A 55 -20.12 30.13 6.96
CA ASP A 55 -19.95 30.00 5.49
C ASP A 55 -21.26 30.28 4.69
N ILE A 56 -22.30 30.81 5.32
CA ILE A 56 -23.52 31.27 4.63
C ILE A 56 -23.28 32.70 4.15
N SER A 57 -22.90 32.85 2.88
CA SER A 57 -22.74 34.13 2.18
C SER A 57 -24.08 34.80 1.85
N GLY A 58 -24.86 35.10 2.90
CA GLY A 58 -26.15 35.80 2.84
C GLY A 58 -26.63 36.39 4.17
N TYR A 59 -25.78 36.41 5.21
CA TYR A 59 -26.15 36.85 6.57
C TYR A 59 -26.08 38.36 6.81
N SER A 60 -26.00 39.20 5.77
CA SER A 60 -25.85 40.65 5.92
C SER A 60 -27.13 41.39 6.31
N ASP A 61 -28.25 40.71 6.61
CA ASP A 61 -29.54 41.38 6.86
C ASP A 61 -30.48 40.62 7.83
N ILE A 62 -29.93 39.95 8.85
CA ILE A 62 -30.75 39.34 9.92
C ILE A 62 -30.70 40.24 11.16
N ASP A 63 -31.80 40.94 11.42
CA ASP A 63 -31.98 41.75 12.63
C ASP A 63 -31.79 40.92 13.91
N GLU A 64 -31.25 41.56 14.95
CA GLU A 64 -31.07 40.99 16.30
C GLU A 64 -32.37 40.34 16.83
N ASP A 65 -33.52 40.98 16.58
CA ASP A 65 -34.83 40.47 16.96
C ASP A 65 -35.19 39.15 16.25
N GLN A 66 -34.83 39.01 14.97
CA GLN A 66 -35.06 37.77 14.23
C GLN A 66 -34.16 36.65 14.75
N LEU A 67 -32.90 36.97 15.11
CA LEU A 67 -31.98 36.01 15.71
C LEU A 67 -32.46 35.55 17.09
N ASN A 68 -33.03 36.46 17.89
CA ASN A 68 -33.59 36.12 19.20
C ASN A 68 -34.82 35.21 19.08
N ARG A 69 -35.72 35.45 18.11
CA ARG A 69 -36.82 34.52 17.81
C ARG A 69 -36.33 33.12 17.40
N LEU A 70 -35.28 33.03 16.58
CA LEU A 70 -34.68 31.75 16.20
C LEU A 70 -34.08 31.01 17.42
N ARG A 71 -33.48 31.75 18.37
CA ARG A 71 -32.96 31.18 19.63
C ARG A 71 -34.08 30.67 20.53
N GLU A 72 -35.17 31.42 20.66
CA GLU A 72 -36.36 31.00 21.41
C GLU A 72 -36.98 29.73 20.81
N LEU A 73 -37.15 29.68 19.49
CA LEU A 73 -37.67 28.50 18.79
C LEU A 73 -36.76 27.29 19.02
N LYS A 74 -35.44 27.47 18.95
CA LYS A 74 -34.47 26.41 19.26
C LYS A 74 -34.60 25.92 20.70
N HIS A 75 -34.74 26.83 21.67
CA HIS A 75 -34.89 26.46 23.08
C HIS A 75 -36.21 25.72 23.32
N ALA A 76 -37.31 26.22 22.75
CA ALA A 76 -38.60 25.55 22.79
C ALA A 76 -38.52 24.13 22.18
N PHE A 77 -37.88 23.99 21.02
CA PHE A 77 -37.65 22.68 20.39
C PHE A 77 -36.88 21.72 21.29
N GLN A 78 -35.86 22.18 22.02
CA GLN A 78 -35.06 21.32 22.91
C GLN A 78 -35.89 20.76 24.08
N GLN A 79 -36.83 21.54 24.61
CA GLN A 79 -37.68 21.17 25.75
C GLN A 79 -38.84 20.22 25.38
N LEU A 80 -39.18 20.08 24.08
CA LEU A 80 -40.27 19.21 23.65
C LEU A 80 -39.94 17.70 23.83
N PRO A 81 -40.93 16.85 24.18
CA PRO A 81 -40.82 15.39 24.13
C PRO A 81 -40.57 14.84 22.72
N SER A 82 -40.01 13.63 22.61
CA SER A 82 -39.62 13.01 21.33
C SER A 82 -40.73 12.97 20.27
N GLN A 83 -41.98 12.67 20.69
CA GLN A 83 -43.12 12.58 19.78
C GLN A 83 -43.56 13.95 19.25
N GLN A 84 -43.54 14.98 20.11
CA GLN A 84 -43.85 16.37 19.70
C GLN A 84 -42.75 16.96 18.81
N LYS A 85 -41.49 16.60 19.05
CA LYS A 85 -40.36 16.93 18.15
C LYS A 85 -40.56 16.35 16.75
N GLN A 86 -40.96 15.08 16.64
CA GLN A 86 -41.23 14.44 15.35
C GLN A 86 -42.36 15.13 14.60
N PHE A 87 -43.45 15.47 15.30
CA PHE A 87 -44.58 16.19 14.71
C PHE A 87 -44.17 17.58 14.19
N LEU A 88 -43.47 18.37 15.00
CA LEU A 88 -42.99 19.69 14.60
C LEU A 88 -42.01 19.63 13.41
N LEU A 89 -41.11 18.64 13.39
CA LEU A 89 -40.21 18.43 12.25
C LEU A 89 -40.99 18.10 10.97
N ALA A 90 -42.03 17.28 11.05
CA ALA A 90 -42.88 16.96 9.91
C ALA A 90 -43.59 18.20 9.36
N GLU A 91 -44.15 19.05 10.23
CA GLU A 91 -44.78 20.32 9.84
C GLU A 91 -43.79 21.30 9.19
N ILE A 92 -42.58 21.42 9.76
CA ILE A 92 -41.52 22.26 9.18
C ILE A 92 -41.12 21.74 7.79
N ILE A 93 -40.90 20.42 7.65
CA ILE A 93 -40.54 19.81 6.37
C ILE A 93 -41.65 19.99 5.33
N ASN A 94 -42.92 19.86 5.72
CA ASN A 94 -44.07 20.07 4.84
C ASN A 94 -44.23 21.53 4.40
N SER A 95 -43.68 22.47 5.15
CA SER A 95 -43.70 23.91 4.86
C SER A 95 -42.50 24.38 4.03
N CYS A 96 -41.52 23.50 3.77
CA CYS A 96 -40.31 23.82 3.01
C CYS A 96 -40.48 23.64 1.50
N ASP A 97 -39.79 24.45 0.70
CA ASP A 97 -39.71 24.29 -0.76
C ASP A 97 -38.57 23.34 -1.19
N ASN A 98 -38.51 22.99 -2.47
CA ASN A 98 -37.54 22.00 -2.97
C ASN A 98 -36.07 22.43 -2.77
N SER A 99 -35.78 23.74 -2.79
CA SER A 99 -34.43 24.26 -2.54
C SER A 99 -34.02 24.06 -1.07
N GLN A 100 -34.92 24.35 -0.13
CA GLN A 100 -34.72 24.12 1.30
C GLN A 100 -34.62 22.63 1.64
N LEU A 101 -35.42 21.76 1.00
CA LEU A 101 -35.35 20.32 1.19
C LEU A 101 -34.03 19.72 0.69
N THR A 102 -33.52 20.20 -0.44
CA THR A 102 -32.20 19.78 -0.97
C THR A 102 -31.08 20.17 0.00
N TYR A 103 -31.11 21.42 0.49
CA TYR A 103 -30.16 21.90 1.51
C TYR A 103 -30.26 21.10 2.82
N LEU A 104 -31.48 20.81 3.27
CA LEU A 104 -31.73 20.02 4.48
C LEU A 104 -31.22 18.58 4.31
N ASN A 105 -31.42 17.96 3.14
CA ASN A 105 -30.87 16.64 2.84
C ASN A 105 -29.33 16.64 2.88
N ASP A 106 -28.68 17.66 2.32
CA ASP A 106 -27.21 17.79 2.37
C ASP A 106 -26.67 17.95 3.81
N LEU A 107 -27.45 18.54 4.71
CA LEU A 107 -27.13 18.66 6.13
C LEU A 107 -27.42 17.39 6.95
N ILE A 108 -28.51 16.69 6.62
CA ILE A 108 -28.99 15.52 7.36
C ILE A 108 -28.27 14.25 6.91
N ALA A 109 -28.14 14.00 5.61
CA ALA A 109 -27.54 12.80 5.05
C ALA A 109 -26.17 12.44 5.67
N PRO A 110 -25.19 13.36 5.82
CA PRO A 110 -23.92 13.01 6.47
C PRO A 110 -24.06 12.71 7.97
N ARG A 111 -25.08 13.24 8.66
CA ARG A 111 -25.34 12.97 10.08
C ARG A 111 -26.09 11.65 10.32
N LEU A 112 -26.79 11.16 9.30
CA LEU A 112 -27.45 9.86 9.33
C LEU A 112 -26.53 8.71 8.89
N LYS A 113 -25.34 9.00 8.37
CA LYS A 113 -24.38 7.95 8.01
C LYS A 113 -23.88 7.27 9.28
N ILE A 114 -24.08 5.96 9.31
CA ILE A 114 -23.63 5.08 10.38
C ILE A 114 -22.29 4.45 9.96
N ASP A 115 -21.34 4.36 10.89
CA ASP A 115 -20.15 3.52 10.69
C ASP A 115 -20.55 2.06 10.85
N PHE A 116 -20.95 1.44 9.73
CA PHE A 116 -21.46 0.07 9.72
C PHE A 116 -20.46 -0.95 10.29
N LEU A 117 -19.14 -0.72 10.15
CA LEU A 117 -18.13 -1.63 10.71
C LEU A 117 -18.09 -1.61 12.25
N LYS A 118 -18.59 -0.54 12.88
CA LYS A 118 -18.72 -0.43 14.34
C LYS A 118 -19.98 -1.12 14.87
N GLU A 119 -21.05 -1.11 14.10
CA GLU A 119 -22.33 -1.71 14.49
C GLU A 119 -22.36 -3.23 14.24
N LEU A 120 -21.54 -3.73 13.31
CA LEU A 120 -21.48 -5.15 12.95
C LEU A 120 -20.58 -5.95 13.92
N PRO A 121 -20.87 -7.25 14.13
CA PRO A 121 -19.92 -8.18 14.76
C PRO A 121 -18.58 -8.19 14.03
N ILE A 122 -17.50 -8.37 14.77
CA ILE A 122 -16.13 -8.22 14.25
C ILE A 122 -15.83 -9.17 13.09
N GLU A 123 -16.38 -10.39 13.12
CA GLU A 123 -16.20 -11.40 12.08
C GLU A 123 -16.81 -10.96 10.75
N ILE A 124 -17.98 -10.30 10.79
CA ILE A 124 -18.65 -9.78 9.59
C ILE A 124 -17.86 -8.60 9.04
N SER A 125 -17.39 -7.71 9.92
CA SER A 125 -16.54 -6.58 9.53
C SER A 125 -15.26 -7.07 8.84
N LEU A 126 -14.58 -8.07 9.39
CA LEU A 126 -13.40 -8.68 8.76
C LEU A 126 -13.73 -9.37 7.43
N HIS A 127 -14.87 -10.07 7.36
CA HIS A 127 -15.33 -10.71 6.13
C HIS A 127 -15.62 -9.69 5.02
N ILE A 128 -16.23 -8.55 5.33
CA ILE A 128 -16.44 -7.47 4.36
C ILE A 128 -15.09 -6.95 3.82
N LEU A 129 -14.10 -6.79 4.70
CA LEU A 129 -12.77 -6.30 4.32
C LEU A 129 -12.01 -7.27 3.41
N THR A 130 -12.29 -8.58 3.43
CA THR A 130 -11.62 -9.56 2.56
C THR A 130 -12.08 -9.48 1.10
N PHE A 131 -13.23 -8.87 0.81
CA PHE A 131 -13.69 -8.60 -0.56
C PHE A 131 -13.00 -7.40 -1.21
N ILE A 132 -12.21 -6.63 -0.45
CA ILE A 132 -11.50 -5.49 -0.99
C ILE A 132 -10.16 -5.96 -1.57
N ASP A 133 -10.11 -6.04 -2.90
CA ASP A 133 -8.95 -6.53 -3.62
C ASP A 133 -7.88 -5.47 -3.90
N ASP A 134 -8.25 -4.19 -3.83
CA ASP A 134 -7.32 -3.10 -4.09
C ASP A 134 -6.55 -2.72 -2.81
N PRO A 135 -5.22 -2.93 -2.77
CA PRO A 135 -4.41 -2.61 -1.60
C PRO A 135 -4.40 -1.11 -1.27
N LYS A 136 -4.57 -0.23 -2.27
CA LYS A 136 -4.65 1.22 -2.03
C LYS A 136 -5.93 1.59 -1.29
N THR A 137 -7.04 0.92 -1.61
CA THR A 137 -8.31 1.09 -0.92
C THR A 137 -8.23 0.59 0.52
N LEU A 138 -7.61 -0.57 0.77
CA LEU A 138 -7.33 -1.05 2.13
C LEU A 138 -6.44 -0.08 2.92
N ALA A 139 -5.40 0.49 2.30
CA ALA A 139 -4.53 1.47 2.95
C ALA A 139 -5.28 2.75 3.35
N ARG A 140 -6.17 3.26 2.47
CA ARG A 140 -7.03 4.42 2.79
C ARG A 140 -8.06 4.10 3.87
N ALA A 141 -8.66 2.90 3.82
CA ALA A 141 -9.59 2.40 4.82
C ALA A 141 -8.95 2.39 6.23
N ALA A 142 -7.68 2.00 6.34
CA ALA A 142 -6.95 2.02 7.61
C ALA A 142 -6.77 3.44 8.21
N CYS A 143 -6.97 4.50 7.43
CA CYS A 143 -6.87 5.89 7.88
C CYS A 143 -8.21 6.49 8.33
N VAL A 144 -9.33 5.77 8.20
CA VAL A 144 -10.67 6.32 8.48
C VAL A 144 -10.89 6.53 9.98
N SER A 145 -10.60 5.52 10.80
CA SER A 145 -10.75 5.57 12.26
C SER A 145 -9.79 4.61 12.96
N THR A 146 -9.69 4.72 14.29
CA THR A 146 -8.90 3.79 15.11
C THR A 146 -9.43 2.36 15.04
N LEU A 147 -10.76 2.18 14.95
CA LEU A 147 -11.40 0.88 14.78
C LEU A 147 -11.06 0.28 13.41
N TRP A 148 -11.22 1.03 12.33
CA TRP A 148 -10.89 0.57 10.98
C TRP A 148 -9.41 0.16 10.88
N ASN A 149 -8.51 0.96 11.46
CA ASN A 149 -7.09 0.60 11.53
C ASN A 149 -6.86 -0.68 12.35
N SER A 150 -7.63 -0.90 13.42
CA SER A 150 -7.53 -2.12 14.23
C SER A 150 -7.99 -3.35 13.47
N LEU A 151 -9.09 -3.28 12.72
CA LEU A 151 -9.58 -4.38 11.89
C LEU A 151 -8.57 -4.74 10.80
N LEU A 152 -7.98 -3.73 10.14
CA LEU A 152 -7.00 -3.92 9.08
C LEU A 152 -5.59 -4.31 9.56
N LYS A 153 -5.41 -4.52 10.87
CA LYS A 153 -4.23 -5.22 11.39
C LYS A 153 -4.39 -6.74 11.36
N ASP A 154 -5.58 -7.26 11.07
CA ASP A 154 -5.82 -8.69 10.93
C ASP A 154 -4.96 -9.33 9.83
N GLU A 155 -4.27 -10.42 10.16
CA GLU A 155 -3.33 -11.11 9.28
C GLU A 155 -4.01 -11.93 8.17
N ALA A 156 -5.25 -12.39 8.39
CA ALA A 156 -5.95 -13.23 7.42
C ALA A 156 -6.30 -12.46 6.14
N THR A 157 -6.75 -11.21 6.30
CA THR A 157 -7.03 -10.30 5.16
C THR A 157 -5.79 -10.12 4.28
N TRP A 158 -4.63 -9.82 4.88
CA TRP A 158 -3.38 -9.63 4.13
C TRP A 158 -2.83 -10.93 3.55
N LYS A 159 -3.04 -12.08 4.22
CA LYS A 159 -2.68 -13.39 3.68
C LYS A 159 -3.46 -13.70 2.41
N ALA A 160 -4.78 -13.48 2.42
CA ALA A 160 -5.63 -13.66 1.23
C ALA A 160 -5.16 -12.76 0.08
N LEU A 161 -4.86 -11.49 0.39
CA LEU A 161 -4.34 -10.54 -0.58
C LEU A 161 -2.98 -10.95 -1.16
N CYS A 162 -2.07 -11.48 -0.33
CA CYS A 162 -0.79 -12.03 -0.80
C CYS A 162 -1.00 -13.17 -1.79
N MET A 163 -1.92 -14.09 -1.50
CA MET A 163 -2.23 -15.22 -2.39
C MET A 163 -2.81 -14.73 -3.71
N LYS A 164 -3.72 -13.75 -3.66
CA LYS A 164 -4.33 -13.15 -4.85
C LYS A 164 -3.32 -12.43 -5.74
N HIS A 165 -2.37 -11.71 -5.16
CA HIS A 165 -1.27 -11.04 -5.88
C HIS A 165 -0.12 -11.98 -6.25
N GLN A 166 -0.23 -13.28 -5.98
CA GLN A 166 0.85 -14.25 -6.19
C GLN A 166 2.16 -13.87 -5.49
N TYR A 167 2.07 -13.12 -4.40
CA TYR A 167 3.18 -12.90 -3.48
C TYR A 167 3.33 -14.15 -2.63
N ARG A 168 3.81 -15.20 -3.29
CA ARG A 168 4.11 -16.47 -2.65
C ARG A 168 5.31 -16.24 -1.76
N ARG A 169 5.11 -16.50 -0.47
CA ARG A 169 6.25 -16.82 0.38
C ARG A 169 6.88 -18.04 -0.26
N ARG A 170 8.10 -17.91 -0.78
CA ARG A 170 8.91 -19.07 -1.12
C ARG A 170 9.05 -19.79 0.22
N ASN A 171 8.30 -20.87 0.43
CA ASN A 171 8.41 -21.64 1.65
C ASN A 171 9.90 -21.95 1.81
N SER A 172 10.47 -21.60 2.96
CA SER A 172 11.78 -22.04 3.45
C SER A 172 11.77 -23.57 3.56
N SER A 173 11.79 -24.19 2.38
CA SER A 173 11.68 -25.62 2.13
C SER A 173 12.47 -26.02 0.89
N ILE A 174 12.93 -25.05 0.08
CA ILE A 174 14.08 -25.26 -0.83
C ILE A 174 15.42 -25.03 -0.08
N CYS A 175 15.39 -24.37 1.08
CA CYS A 175 16.45 -24.41 2.08
C CYS A 175 15.76 -24.74 3.40
N GLY A 176 15.92 -25.96 3.93
CA GLY A 176 15.19 -26.49 5.09
C GLY A 176 15.49 -25.80 6.43
N GLY A 177 15.23 -24.50 6.55
CA GLY A 177 15.65 -23.69 7.69
C GLY A 177 14.55 -23.16 8.61
N GLU A 178 13.27 -23.10 8.20
CA GLU A 178 12.19 -22.56 9.06
C GLU A 178 11.45 -23.63 9.90
N LEU A 179 11.49 -24.90 9.50
CA LEU A 179 10.87 -25.99 10.28
C LEU A 179 11.79 -26.52 11.40
N LEU A 180 13.07 -26.12 11.40
CA LEU A 180 14.06 -26.50 12.42
C LEU A 180 14.37 -25.35 13.41
N GLN A 181 13.78 -24.17 13.24
CA GLN A 181 13.99 -23.07 14.20
C GLN A 181 13.20 -23.31 15.48
N PRO A 182 13.82 -23.12 16.67
CA PRO A 182 13.12 -23.24 17.94
C PRO A 182 11.92 -22.26 17.98
N PRO A 183 10.82 -22.60 18.71
CA PRO A 183 9.58 -21.80 18.74
C PRO A 183 9.81 -20.32 19.09
N SER A 184 10.90 -20.01 19.79
CA SER A 184 11.33 -18.68 20.20
C SER A 184 11.81 -17.77 19.06
N GLN A 185 12.16 -18.30 17.88
CA GLN A 185 12.58 -17.52 16.70
C GLN A 185 11.49 -17.32 15.63
N ARG A 186 10.28 -17.89 15.83
CA ARG A 186 9.10 -17.56 15.00
C ARG A 186 8.53 -16.16 15.31
N GLN A 187 9.38 -15.20 15.64
CA GLN A 187 8.93 -13.89 16.10
C GLN A 187 8.69 -12.96 14.90
N ASN A 188 7.41 -12.63 14.74
CA ASN A 188 6.87 -11.43 14.09
C ASN A 188 6.85 -11.41 12.56
N PHE A 189 6.54 -12.54 11.91
CA PHE A 189 6.11 -12.48 10.52
C PHE A 189 4.69 -11.87 10.44
N SER A 190 4.55 -10.81 9.64
CA SER A 190 3.27 -10.18 9.33
C SER A 190 3.07 -10.16 7.81
N TYR A 191 1.98 -10.75 7.35
CA TYR A 191 1.52 -10.70 5.96
C TYR A 191 1.29 -9.26 5.51
N ARG A 192 0.87 -8.36 6.40
CA ARG A 192 0.74 -6.93 6.09
C ARG A 192 2.07 -6.32 5.69
N ASN A 193 3.11 -6.55 6.50
CA ASN A 193 4.44 -6.02 6.24
C ASN A 193 5.07 -6.68 5.00
N TYR A 194 4.89 -8.00 4.86
CA TYR A 194 5.34 -8.75 3.70
C TYR A 194 4.70 -8.25 2.40
N PHE A 195 3.37 -8.09 2.40
CA PHE A 195 2.62 -7.54 1.27
C PHE A 195 3.09 -6.13 0.94
N ARG A 196 3.18 -5.25 1.94
CA ARG A 196 3.64 -3.86 1.77
C ARG A 196 5.02 -3.82 1.13
N HIS A 197 5.96 -4.63 1.60
CA HIS A 197 7.30 -4.69 1.05
C HIS A 197 7.28 -5.17 -0.41
N LYS A 198 6.62 -6.30 -0.71
CA LYS A 198 6.52 -6.83 -2.07
C LYS A 198 5.83 -5.88 -3.04
N TYR A 199 4.73 -5.27 -2.61
CA TYR A 199 4.00 -4.28 -3.38
C TYR A 199 4.85 -3.04 -3.68
N ASN A 200 5.57 -2.52 -2.68
CA ASN A 200 6.46 -1.37 -2.88
C ASN A 200 7.61 -1.69 -3.84
N VAL A 201 8.22 -2.87 -3.71
CA VAL A 201 9.28 -3.32 -4.63
C VAL A 201 8.73 -3.42 -6.05
N ALA A 202 7.61 -4.10 -6.25
CA ALA A 202 6.98 -4.23 -7.57
C ALA A 202 6.61 -2.86 -8.17
N SER A 203 6.07 -1.96 -7.36
CA SER A 203 5.74 -0.60 -7.79
C SER A 203 6.99 0.20 -8.17
N ALA A 204 8.09 0.07 -7.41
CA ALA A 204 9.36 0.73 -7.73
C ALA A 204 9.96 0.21 -9.04
N TRP A 205 9.88 -1.11 -9.30
CA TRP A 205 10.29 -1.68 -10.59
C TRP A 205 9.46 -1.16 -11.76
N ALA A 206 8.16 -0.96 -11.57
CA ALA A 206 7.25 -0.51 -12.63
C ALA A 206 7.32 1.00 -12.93
N GLN A 207 7.51 1.83 -11.89
CA GLN A 207 7.41 3.29 -12.00
C GLN A 207 8.77 4.00 -11.94
N GLY A 208 9.84 3.25 -11.71
CA GLY A 208 11.18 3.78 -11.48
C GLY A 208 11.48 3.89 -9.98
N GLY A 209 12.61 3.31 -9.59
CA GLY A 209 13.16 3.39 -8.24
C GLY A 209 14.35 4.35 -8.17
N LYS A 210 14.95 4.46 -6.99
CA LYS A 210 16.25 5.09 -6.83
C LYS A 210 17.32 4.08 -7.21
N VAL A 211 18.11 4.39 -8.23
CA VAL A 211 19.31 3.62 -8.59
C VAL A 211 20.50 4.32 -7.96
N ARG A 212 21.35 3.54 -7.28
CA ARG A 212 22.64 4.00 -6.79
C ARG A 212 23.72 3.37 -7.67
N ALA A 213 24.39 4.19 -8.46
CA ALA A 213 25.52 3.77 -9.26
C ALA A 213 26.82 3.98 -8.47
N VAL A 214 27.75 3.05 -8.61
CA VAL A 214 29.11 3.17 -8.11
C VAL A 214 30.00 3.33 -9.34
N GLU A 215 30.46 4.56 -9.60
CA GLU A 215 31.21 4.89 -10.82
C GLU A 215 32.68 4.47 -10.73
N GLU A 216 33.24 4.46 -9.52
CA GLU A 216 34.64 4.09 -9.27
C GLU A 216 34.71 2.87 -8.36
N GLY A 217 35.13 1.72 -8.91
CA GLY A 217 35.19 0.49 -8.13
C GLY A 217 36.18 -0.54 -8.65
N PHE A 218 36.22 -0.71 -9.98
CA PHE A 218 36.82 -1.88 -10.63
C PHE A 218 38.10 -1.59 -11.43
N GLY A 219 38.48 -0.31 -11.56
CA GLY A 219 39.57 0.12 -12.46
C GLY A 219 39.26 -0.18 -13.93
N GLU A 220 40.29 -0.40 -14.75
CA GLU A 220 40.14 -0.81 -16.16
C GLU A 220 39.77 -2.30 -16.34
N GLY A 221 39.49 -3.03 -15.24
CA GLY A 221 39.18 -4.46 -15.31
C GLY A 221 37.73 -4.73 -15.69
N LEU A 222 37.51 -5.79 -16.47
CA LEU A 222 36.18 -6.29 -16.82
C LEU A 222 35.59 -7.11 -15.67
N VAL A 223 34.32 -6.87 -15.37
CA VAL A 223 33.54 -7.66 -14.41
C VAL A 223 33.20 -9.01 -15.05
N THR A 224 33.71 -10.08 -14.47
CA THR A 224 33.58 -11.46 -14.97
C THR A 224 32.64 -12.30 -14.12
N SER A 225 32.49 -11.97 -12.84
CA SER A 225 31.61 -12.67 -11.92
C SER A 225 31.06 -11.73 -10.84
N LEU A 226 29.83 -12.00 -10.38
CA LEU A 226 29.15 -11.20 -9.35
C LEU A 226 28.39 -12.12 -8.40
N GLN A 227 28.50 -11.82 -7.10
CA GLN A 227 27.72 -12.42 -6.04
C GLN A 227 27.19 -11.30 -5.13
N TYR A 228 26.01 -11.48 -4.55
CA TYR A 228 25.46 -10.51 -3.59
C TYR A 228 24.68 -11.21 -2.48
N ASP A 229 24.67 -10.61 -1.29
CA ASP A 229 23.78 -10.96 -0.19
C ASP A 229 23.26 -9.68 0.52
N GLU A 230 22.67 -9.84 1.72
CA GLU A 230 22.11 -8.71 2.49
C GLU A 230 23.18 -7.71 2.98
N LYS A 231 24.45 -8.11 3.04
CA LYS A 231 25.53 -7.33 3.62
C LYS A 231 26.56 -6.88 2.58
N PHE A 232 26.91 -7.74 1.64
CA PHE A 232 27.98 -7.51 0.68
C PHE A 232 27.58 -7.80 -0.76
N ILE A 233 28.11 -6.97 -1.65
CA ILE A 233 28.20 -7.23 -3.09
C ILE A 233 29.67 -7.53 -3.38
N VAL A 234 29.95 -8.67 -4.00
CA VAL A 234 31.30 -9.12 -4.31
C VAL A 234 31.43 -9.36 -5.80
N VAL A 235 32.45 -8.74 -6.40
CA VAL A 235 32.67 -8.71 -7.83
C VAL A 235 34.06 -9.19 -8.17
N GLY A 236 34.17 -10.18 -9.04
CA GLY A 236 35.43 -10.69 -9.57
C GLY A 236 35.76 -10.00 -10.88
N CYS A 237 37.02 -9.65 -11.06
CA CYS A 237 37.51 -8.95 -12.24
C CYS A 237 38.64 -9.73 -12.94
N ASP A 238 38.83 -9.48 -14.23
CA ASP A 238 39.94 -10.02 -15.02
C ASP A 238 41.31 -9.45 -14.61
N ASN A 239 41.35 -8.30 -13.95
CA ASN A 239 42.55 -7.64 -13.40
C ASN A 239 43.08 -8.26 -12.09
N HIS A 240 42.72 -9.51 -11.81
CA HIS A 240 43.14 -10.33 -10.65
C HIS A 240 42.61 -9.86 -9.29
N ARG A 241 41.62 -8.96 -9.28
CA ARG A 241 41.03 -8.40 -8.05
C ARG A 241 39.63 -8.94 -7.81
N ILE A 242 39.29 -9.03 -6.53
CA ILE A 242 37.93 -9.20 -6.05
C ILE A 242 37.57 -7.96 -5.26
N GLU A 243 36.53 -7.26 -5.68
CA GLU A 243 36.08 -6.02 -5.09
C GLU A 243 34.83 -6.28 -4.23
N VAL A 244 34.85 -5.83 -2.98
CA VAL A 244 33.78 -6.04 -1.99
C VAL A 244 33.17 -4.70 -1.64
N PHE A 245 31.85 -4.60 -1.76
CA PHE A 245 31.05 -3.41 -1.45
C PHE A 245 30.00 -3.74 -0.41
N ASP A 246 29.59 -2.77 0.39
CA ASP A 246 28.45 -2.89 1.30
C ASP A 246 27.14 -2.76 0.50
N THR A 247 26.21 -3.70 0.66
CA THR A 247 24.94 -3.72 -0.10
C THR A 247 24.05 -2.50 0.20
N ASN A 248 24.10 -1.97 1.44
CA ASN A 248 23.23 -0.89 1.88
C ASN A 248 23.83 0.49 1.56
N THR A 249 25.13 0.66 1.83
CA THR A 249 25.81 1.94 1.59
C THR A 249 26.40 2.05 0.18
N ALA A 250 26.48 0.95 -0.57
CA ALA A 250 27.17 0.88 -1.87
C ALA A 250 28.61 1.39 -1.83
N GLU A 251 29.23 1.43 -0.64
CA GLU A 251 30.61 1.88 -0.47
C GLU A 251 31.55 0.68 -0.59
N LYS A 252 32.72 0.93 -1.19
CA LYS A 252 33.78 -0.08 -1.30
C LYS A 252 34.35 -0.38 0.08
N VAL A 253 34.20 -1.63 0.51
CA VAL A 253 34.67 -2.11 1.81
C VAL A 253 36.12 -2.57 1.74
N ARG A 254 36.48 -3.35 0.71
CA ARG A 254 37.85 -3.87 0.53
C ARG A 254 38.09 -4.42 -0.88
N THR A 255 39.37 -4.51 -1.23
CA THR A 255 39.86 -5.24 -2.40
C THR A 255 40.64 -6.47 -1.93
N LEU A 256 40.22 -7.66 -2.33
CA LEU A 256 40.98 -8.89 -2.10
C LEU A 256 41.93 -9.11 -3.28
N ARG A 257 43.19 -9.41 -2.97
CA ARG A 257 44.28 -9.64 -3.92
C ARG A 257 45.00 -10.94 -3.55
N GLY A 258 45.54 -11.61 -4.55
CA GLY A 258 46.28 -12.87 -4.36
C GLY A 258 46.20 -13.80 -5.56
N HIS A 259 45.18 -13.64 -6.40
CA HIS A 259 45.14 -14.31 -7.70
C HIS A 259 46.22 -13.75 -8.63
N GLU A 260 46.86 -14.62 -9.41
CA GLU A 260 47.83 -14.26 -10.44
C GLU A 260 47.20 -14.17 -11.85
N GLY A 261 45.91 -14.52 -11.94
CA GLY A 261 45.12 -14.51 -13.17
C GLY A 261 43.71 -13.97 -12.91
N GLY A 262 42.92 -13.79 -13.97
CA GLY A 262 41.57 -13.26 -13.88
C GLY A 262 40.66 -14.13 -13.01
N VAL A 263 39.72 -13.50 -12.30
CA VAL A 263 38.77 -14.20 -11.42
C VAL A 263 37.51 -14.53 -12.19
N TRP A 264 37.30 -15.78 -12.59
CA TRP A 264 36.18 -16.16 -13.47
C TRP A 264 34.95 -16.69 -12.73
N ALA A 265 35.11 -17.11 -11.48
CA ALA A 265 34.03 -17.69 -10.70
C ALA A 265 34.12 -17.20 -9.25
N LEU A 266 32.96 -16.91 -8.68
CA LEU A 266 32.79 -16.56 -7.28
C LEU A 266 31.60 -17.32 -6.73
N GLN A 267 31.74 -17.81 -5.51
CA GLN A 267 30.66 -18.42 -4.77
C GLN A 267 30.69 -17.91 -3.33
N PHE A 268 29.59 -17.32 -2.88
CA PHE A 268 29.41 -17.09 -1.46
C PHE A 268 29.10 -18.41 -0.77
N LYS A 269 29.83 -18.69 0.30
CA LYS A 269 29.34 -19.58 1.35
C LYS A 269 28.46 -18.71 2.26
N GLY A 270 27.14 -18.81 2.12
CA GLY A 270 26.21 -18.11 3.00
C GLY A 270 26.57 -18.44 4.45
N GLY A 271 26.69 -17.42 5.29
CA GLY A 271 27.13 -17.60 6.67
C GLY A 271 26.23 -18.57 7.41
N GLU A 272 26.72 -19.79 7.63
CA GLU A 272 26.22 -20.61 8.73
C GLU A 272 26.54 -19.83 10.00
N LYS A 273 25.52 -19.52 10.81
CA LYS A 273 25.70 -18.95 12.14
C LYS A 273 26.30 -19.99 13.09
N HIS A 274 27.46 -20.56 12.78
CA HIS A 274 28.28 -21.31 13.74
C HIS A 274 29.63 -21.63 13.11
N ASP A 275 30.63 -20.82 13.41
CA ASP A 275 32.00 -21.29 13.63
C ASP A 275 32.48 -20.55 14.88
N PRO A 276 32.38 -21.17 16.08
CA PRO A 276 33.03 -20.66 17.26
C PRO A 276 34.53 -20.97 17.17
N GLU A 277 35.36 -19.94 17.10
CA GLU A 277 36.73 -20.01 17.62
C GLU A 277 36.74 -19.48 19.07
#